data_AF-A0A942TGP5-F1
#
_entry.id   AF-A0A942TGP5-F1
#
_cell.length_a   1.000
_cell.length_b   1.000
_cell.length_c   1.000
_cell.angle_alpha   90.00
_cell.angle_beta   90.00
_cell.angle_gamma   90.00
#
_symmetry.space_group_name_H-M   'P 1'
#
loop_
_entity.id
_entity.type
_entity.pdbx_description
1 polymer ?
#
loop_
_entity_poly.entity_id
_entity_poly.type
_entity_poly.pdbx_seq_one_letter_code
_entity_poly.pdbx_strand_id
1 'polypeptide(L)'
;MKKRSNFLLRLILLYVMVSGFTFWLPIIRGFFDGSSYTWSGWLGIGGSGIYGDYWLLFLFVSVLLSVIFLGWRGAQKPFHWLLLIWLLLLIIESASMFFSTETIYFKGDTLGTEFAIGNILFPIDILFLCLATIWIIRDFKKKRPKEKIPWMKSNRVMLIIFLLIFPLQLITLRVLDYDQIGVILTLFQWIILNLSFYPYKNKTKSPEQSPGHTVF
;
A
#
# COMPACT_ATOMS: atom_id res chain seq x y z
N MET A 1 23.69 -14.20 -7.50
CA MET A 1 23.05 -12.85 -7.52
C MET A 1 21.50 -12.80 -7.61
N LYS A 2 20.74 -13.91 -7.54
CA LYS A 2 19.24 -13.91 -7.66
C LYS A 2 18.47 -13.25 -6.49
N LYS A 3 19.01 -13.27 -5.26
CA LYS A 3 18.30 -12.82 -4.02
C LYS A 3 18.11 -11.30 -3.90
N ARG A 4 19.11 -10.48 -4.29
CA ARG A 4 19.12 -9.01 -4.04
C ARG A 4 18.05 -8.24 -4.81
N SER A 5 17.73 -8.65 -6.04
CA SER A 5 16.73 -7.97 -6.90
C SER A 5 15.31 -8.04 -6.31
N ASN A 6 15.01 -9.11 -5.58
CA ASN A 6 13.71 -9.30 -4.96
C ASN A 6 13.59 -8.52 -3.65
N PHE A 7 14.71 -8.25 -2.98
CA PHE A 7 14.71 -7.48 -1.74
C PHE A 7 14.35 -6.01 -2.00
N LEU A 8 14.98 -5.37 -2.99
CA LEU A 8 14.71 -3.96 -3.31
C LEU A 8 13.24 -3.74 -3.70
N LEU A 9 12.67 -4.61 -4.55
CA LEU A 9 11.24 -4.54 -4.89
C LEU A 9 10.35 -4.69 -3.65
N ARG A 10 10.65 -5.65 -2.77
CA ARG A 10 9.88 -5.85 -1.53
C ARG A 10 9.95 -4.64 -0.61
N LEU A 11 11.12 -4.01 -0.51
CA LEU A 11 11.31 -2.80 0.27
C LEU A 11 10.46 -1.64 -0.29
N ILE A 12 10.51 -1.43 -1.60
CA ILE A 12 9.67 -0.42 -2.29
C ILE A 12 8.19 -0.71 -2.07
N LEU A 13 7.76 -1.96 -2.24
CA LEU A 13 6.38 -2.36 -2.03
C LEU A 13 5.95 -2.15 -0.57
N LEU A 14 6.79 -2.48 0.40
CA LEU A 14 6.49 -2.23 1.81
C LEU A 14 6.27 -0.73 2.07
N TYR A 15 7.11 0.12 1.52
CA TYR A 15 6.93 1.57 1.63
C TYR A 15 5.67 2.07 0.92
N VAL A 16 5.34 1.55 -0.27
CA VAL A 16 4.06 1.82 -0.97
C VAL A 16 2.87 1.39 -0.10
N MET A 17 2.97 0.26 0.60
CA MET A 17 1.92 -0.21 1.52
C MET A 17 1.77 0.71 2.73
N VAL A 18 2.87 1.18 3.32
CA VAL A 18 2.84 2.07 4.48
C VAL A 18 2.28 3.44 4.09
N SER A 19 2.80 4.04 3.03
CA SER A 19 2.30 5.32 2.49
C SER A 19 0.84 5.23 2.05
N GLY A 20 0.43 4.12 1.45
CA GLY A 20 -0.94 3.91 1.01
C GLY A 20 -2.00 3.95 2.12
N PHE A 21 -1.59 3.72 3.38
CA PHE A 21 -2.51 3.78 4.52
C PHE A 21 -3.10 5.19 4.72
N THR A 22 -2.37 6.25 4.36
CA THR A 22 -2.85 7.64 4.49
C THR A 22 -4.06 7.93 3.60
N PHE A 23 -4.26 7.15 2.52
CA PHE A 23 -5.42 7.25 1.64
C PHE A 23 -6.47 6.18 1.96
N TRP A 24 -6.06 5.01 2.45
CA TRP A 24 -6.99 3.95 2.84
C TRP A 24 -7.86 4.34 4.03
N LEU A 25 -7.25 4.92 5.08
CA LEU A 25 -7.97 5.28 6.30
C LEU A 25 -9.09 6.31 6.04
N PRO A 26 -8.85 7.42 5.31
CA PRO A 26 -9.91 8.37 4.99
C PRO A 26 -11.06 7.80 4.14
N ILE A 27 -10.81 6.82 3.26
CA ILE A 27 -11.91 6.14 2.55
C ILE A 27 -12.79 5.37 3.53
N ILE A 28 -12.19 4.56 4.40
CA ILE A 28 -12.98 3.74 5.30
C ILE A 28 -13.76 4.61 6.28
N ARG A 29 -13.10 5.62 6.88
CA ARG A 29 -13.76 6.56 7.79
C ARG A 29 -14.79 7.44 7.10
N GLY A 30 -14.47 7.99 5.93
CA GLY A 30 -15.40 8.81 5.17
C GLY A 30 -16.68 8.06 4.78
N PHE A 31 -16.56 6.78 4.45
CA PHE A 31 -17.69 5.92 4.14
C PHE A 31 -18.55 5.57 5.36
N PHE A 32 -17.93 5.26 6.52
CA PHE A 32 -18.66 4.77 7.69
C PHE A 32 -19.05 5.85 8.70
N ASP A 33 -18.16 6.78 9.02
CA ASP A 33 -18.43 7.86 9.98
C ASP A 33 -19.38 8.90 9.35
N GLY A 34 -19.35 9.02 8.01
CA GLY A 34 -20.14 10.00 7.28
C GLY A 34 -19.63 11.42 7.55
N SER A 35 -20.53 12.41 7.61
CA SER A 35 -20.17 13.82 7.65
C SER A 35 -19.48 14.29 8.95
N SER A 36 -19.43 13.46 9.99
CA SER A 36 -18.67 13.78 11.20
C SER A 36 -17.15 13.68 10.97
N TYR A 37 -16.71 12.86 10.02
CA TYR A 37 -15.31 12.70 9.69
C TYR A 37 -14.89 13.68 8.60
N THR A 38 -14.00 14.60 8.95
CA THR A 38 -13.35 15.49 7.99
C THR A 38 -12.01 14.92 7.56
N TRP A 39 -11.69 15.11 6.29
CA TRP A 39 -10.41 14.74 5.74
C TRP A 39 -9.92 15.85 4.82
N SER A 40 -8.62 16.04 4.82
CA SER A 40 -7.91 16.94 3.92
C SER A 40 -6.60 16.31 3.54
N GLY A 41 -6.11 16.62 2.36
CA GLY A 41 -4.85 16.12 1.82
C GLY A 41 -4.72 16.51 0.37
N TRP A 42 -3.52 16.41 -0.20
CA TRP A 42 -3.24 16.70 -1.60
C TRP A 42 -3.62 18.12 -2.04
N LEU A 43 -2.71 19.07 -1.81
CA LEU A 43 -2.81 20.45 -2.33
C LEU A 43 -4.10 21.20 -1.97
N GLY A 44 -4.61 21.00 -0.75
CA GLY A 44 -5.81 21.68 -0.25
C GLY A 44 -7.12 21.00 -0.64
N ILE A 45 -7.06 19.81 -1.24
CA ILE A 45 -8.23 18.99 -1.50
C ILE A 45 -8.76 18.43 -0.17
N GLY A 46 -10.09 18.32 -0.06
CA GLY A 46 -10.70 17.85 1.18
C GLY A 46 -12.18 17.60 1.08
N GLY A 47 -12.74 17.17 2.20
CA GLY A 47 -14.14 16.85 2.30
C GLY A 47 -14.55 16.42 3.70
N SER A 48 -15.81 16.02 3.79
CA SER A 48 -16.45 15.53 4.99
C SER A 48 -17.29 14.31 4.61
N GLY A 49 -17.04 13.18 5.26
CA GLY A 49 -17.61 11.90 4.85
C GLY A 49 -17.32 11.59 3.39
N ILE A 50 -18.39 11.33 2.63
CA ILE A 50 -18.37 11.08 1.19
C ILE A 50 -18.56 12.35 0.34
N TYR A 51 -18.66 13.53 0.95
CA TYR A 51 -18.85 14.82 0.27
C TYR A 51 -17.52 15.50 -0.07
N GLY A 52 -17.58 16.52 -0.92
CA GLY A 52 -16.40 17.23 -1.43
C GLY A 52 -15.70 16.41 -2.51
N ASP A 53 -14.38 16.33 -2.44
CA ASP A 53 -13.55 15.69 -3.47
C ASP A 53 -13.31 14.19 -3.24
N TYR A 54 -14.25 13.51 -2.57
CA TYR A 54 -14.09 12.13 -2.09
C TYR A 54 -13.74 11.11 -3.19
N TRP A 55 -14.16 11.39 -4.42
CA TRP A 55 -13.82 10.59 -5.61
C TRP A 55 -12.31 10.50 -5.86
N LEU A 56 -11.51 11.51 -5.47
CA LEU A 56 -10.06 11.47 -5.61
C LEU A 56 -9.41 10.45 -4.69
N LEU A 57 -9.93 10.25 -3.48
CA LEU A 57 -9.46 9.20 -2.60
C LEU A 57 -9.61 7.82 -3.26
N PHE A 58 -10.77 7.55 -3.86
CA PHE A 58 -11.00 6.32 -4.63
C PHE A 58 -10.03 6.18 -5.80
N LEU A 59 -9.73 7.27 -6.51
CA LEU A 59 -8.76 7.26 -7.60
C LEU A 59 -7.35 6.89 -7.08
N PHE A 60 -6.90 7.52 -5.99
CA PHE A 60 -5.60 7.23 -5.38
C PHE A 60 -5.52 5.79 -4.88
N VAL A 61 -6.55 5.32 -4.17
CA VAL A 61 -6.60 3.93 -3.69
C VAL A 61 -6.66 2.93 -4.86
N SER A 62 -7.33 3.27 -5.96
CA SER A 62 -7.34 2.41 -7.16
C SER A 62 -5.95 2.28 -7.79
N VAL A 63 -5.20 3.38 -7.90
CA VAL A 63 -3.80 3.37 -8.37
C VAL A 63 -2.93 2.56 -7.41
N LEU A 64 -3.03 2.83 -6.11
CA LEU A 64 -2.31 2.13 -5.05
C LEU A 64 -2.53 0.61 -5.08
N LEU A 65 -3.80 0.16 -5.10
CA LEU A 65 -4.14 -1.25 -5.16
C LEU A 65 -3.62 -1.90 -6.44
N SER A 66 -3.65 -1.19 -7.57
CA SER A 66 -3.07 -1.66 -8.83
C SER A 66 -1.55 -1.82 -8.74
N VAL A 67 -0.84 -0.88 -8.11
CA VAL A 67 0.62 -0.97 -7.86
C VAL A 67 0.94 -2.18 -7.00
N ILE A 68 0.26 -2.31 -5.85
CA ILE A 68 0.51 -3.41 -4.91
C ILE A 68 0.21 -4.76 -5.57
N PHE A 69 -0.96 -4.88 -6.20
CA PHE A 69 -1.39 -6.11 -6.87
C PHE A 69 -0.38 -6.53 -7.94
N LEU A 70 -0.05 -5.64 -8.88
CA LEU A 70 0.85 -5.98 -9.98
C LEU A 70 2.29 -6.20 -9.48
N GLY A 71 2.73 -5.44 -8.48
CA GLY A 71 4.09 -5.56 -7.92
C GLY A 71 4.33 -6.90 -7.25
N TRP A 72 3.37 -7.36 -6.43
CA TRP A 72 3.43 -8.69 -5.82
C TRP A 72 3.25 -9.83 -6.84
N ARG A 73 2.57 -9.56 -7.96
CA ARG A 73 2.23 -10.55 -9.01
C ARG A 73 3.18 -10.54 -10.22
N GLY A 74 4.44 -10.20 -10.00
CA GLY A 74 5.50 -10.33 -10.99
C GLY A 74 5.88 -9.04 -11.71
N ALA A 75 5.34 -7.90 -11.27
CA ALA A 75 5.74 -6.55 -11.68
C ALA A 75 5.80 -6.40 -13.21
N GLN A 76 4.64 -6.50 -13.88
CA GLN A 76 4.55 -6.39 -15.33
C GLN A 76 4.87 -4.96 -15.83
N LYS A 77 4.93 -4.72 -17.15
CA LYS A 77 5.23 -3.38 -17.68
C LYS A 77 4.32 -2.28 -17.10
N PRO A 78 2.98 -2.47 -16.96
CA PRO A 78 2.12 -1.44 -16.36
C PRO A 78 2.48 -1.08 -14.92
N PHE A 79 2.99 -2.03 -14.13
CA PHE A 79 3.45 -1.77 -12.76
C PHE A 79 4.53 -0.68 -12.69
N HIS A 80 5.42 -0.61 -13.68
CA HIS A 80 6.55 0.32 -13.64
C HIS A 80 6.04 1.76 -13.74
N TRP A 81 5.12 2.01 -14.67
CA TRP A 81 4.48 3.31 -14.84
C TRP A 81 3.62 3.69 -13.64
N LEU A 82 2.79 2.76 -13.16
CA LEU A 82 1.94 3.00 -11.99
C LEU A 82 2.76 3.26 -10.72
N LEU A 83 3.88 2.57 -10.53
CA LEU A 83 4.78 2.81 -9.40
C LEU A 83 5.39 4.21 -9.45
N LEU A 84 5.85 4.65 -10.62
CA LEU A 84 6.39 6.00 -10.79
C LEU A 84 5.31 7.06 -10.56
N ILE A 85 4.10 6.87 -11.12
CA ILE A 85 2.96 7.76 -10.88
C ILE A 85 2.65 7.86 -9.39
N TRP A 86 2.55 6.72 -8.70
CA TRP A 86 2.29 6.68 -7.26
C TRP A 86 3.34 7.45 -6.46
N LEU A 87 4.63 7.19 -6.72
CA LEU A 87 5.72 7.86 -6.00
C LEU A 87 5.78 9.36 -6.32
N LEU A 88 5.46 9.78 -7.54
CA LEU A 88 5.35 11.20 -7.89
C LEU A 88 4.17 11.87 -7.16
N LEU A 89 3.02 11.20 -7.03
CA LEU A 89 1.89 11.71 -6.25
C LEU A 89 2.26 11.90 -4.78
N LEU A 90 3.00 10.95 -4.18
CA LEU A 90 3.52 11.08 -2.81
C LEU A 90 4.50 12.26 -2.69
N ILE A 91 5.43 12.40 -3.64
CA ILE A 91 6.38 13.52 -3.65
C ILE A 91 5.67 14.87 -3.76
N ILE A 92 4.66 15.00 -4.62
CA ILE A 92 3.89 16.24 -4.74
C ILE A 92 3.24 16.58 -3.40
N GLU A 93 2.66 15.56 -2.75
CA GLU A 93 2.01 15.74 -1.46
C GLU A 93 3.00 16.15 -0.37
N SER A 94 4.07 15.36 -0.17
CA SER A 94 5.07 15.65 0.85
C SER A 94 5.87 16.93 0.56
N ALA A 95 6.07 17.29 -0.71
CA ALA A 95 6.64 18.59 -1.09
C ALA A 95 5.73 19.74 -0.64
N SER A 96 4.41 19.62 -0.84
CA SER A 96 3.48 20.65 -0.38
C SER A 96 3.57 20.84 1.13
N MET A 97 3.68 19.75 1.90
CA MET A 97 3.89 19.81 3.35
C MET A 97 5.26 20.38 3.74
N PHE A 98 6.30 20.09 2.97
CA PHE A 98 7.67 20.56 3.22
C PHE A 98 7.83 22.06 2.95
N PHE A 99 7.20 22.58 1.89
CA PHE A 99 7.30 23.98 1.49
C PHE A 99 6.17 24.86 2.04
N SER A 100 5.16 24.28 2.70
CA SER A 100 4.09 25.02 3.36
C SER A 100 4.61 25.77 4.60
N THR A 101 4.05 26.96 4.84
CA THR A 101 4.25 27.71 6.08
C THR A 101 3.46 27.11 7.25
N GLU A 102 2.36 26.43 6.95
CA GLU A 102 1.55 25.68 7.92
C GLU A 102 2.06 24.24 7.95
N THR A 103 2.88 23.92 8.95
CA THR A 103 3.51 22.60 9.08
C THR A 103 2.84 21.79 10.19
N ILE A 104 2.61 20.51 9.89
CA ILE A 104 2.14 19.55 10.89
C ILE A 104 3.35 19.09 11.69
N TYR A 105 3.37 19.40 12.97
CA TYR A 105 4.42 18.99 13.89
C TYR A 105 4.05 17.70 14.60
N PHE A 106 4.98 16.74 14.59
CA PHE A 106 4.93 15.66 15.56
C PHE A 106 5.59 16.16 16.85
N LYS A 107 4.80 16.29 17.91
CA LYS A 107 5.28 16.71 19.22
C LYS A 107 5.55 15.47 20.07
N GLY A 108 6.83 15.17 20.28
CA GLY A 108 7.23 14.11 21.20
C GLY A 108 7.32 14.65 22.63
N ASP A 109 6.38 14.28 23.50
CA ASP A 109 6.36 14.72 24.91
C ASP A 109 7.62 14.35 25.71
N THR A 110 8.37 13.35 25.26
CA THR A 110 9.54 12.83 25.99
C THR A 110 10.87 13.47 25.58
N LEU A 111 10.98 13.98 24.36
CA LEU A 111 12.25 14.52 23.81
C LEU A 111 12.21 16.04 23.62
N GLY A 112 11.06 16.69 23.82
CA GLY A 112 10.90 18.13 23.61
C GLY A 112 11.20 18.59 22.18
N THR A 113 11.28 17.65 21.24
CA THR A 113 11.60 17.91 19.84
C THR A 113 10.31 17.94 19.02
N GLU A 114 10.18 19.00 18.24
CA GLU A 114 9.09 19.19 17.29
C GLU A 114 9.67 18.99 15.89
N PHE A 115 9.21 17.95 15.19
CA PHE A 115 9.62 17.71 13.81
C PHE A 115 8.44 17.95 12.89
N ALA A 116 8.62 18.84 11.91
CA ALA A 116 7.67 18.99 10.82
C ALA A 116 7.66 17.68 10.00
N ILE A 117 6.49 17.06 9.87
CA ILE A 117 6.34 15.76 9.20
C ILE A 117 6.84 15.83 7.74
N GLY A 118 6.62 16.96 7.06
CA GLY A 118 7.12 17.22 5.71
C GLY A 118 8.63 17.08 5.59
N ASN A 119 9.40 17.51 6.60
CA ASN A 119 10.87 17.41 6.61
C ASN A 119 11.39 15.97 6.64
N ILE A 120 10.54 15.02 7.04
CA ILE A 120 10.86 13.59 7.07
C ILE A 120 10.31 12.90 5.82
N LEU A 121 9.04 13.12 5.50
CA LEU A 121 8.39 12.43 4.39
C LEU A 121 9.01 12.82 3.05
N PHE A 122 9.23 14.12 2.78
CA PHE A 122 9.69 14.56 1.47
C PHE A 122 11.05 13.95 1.05
N PRO A 123 12.10 13.96 1.89
CA PRO A 123 13.35 13.26 1.57
C PRO A 123 13.20 11.75 1.40
N ILE A 124 12.33 11.11 2.20
CA ILE A 124 12.06 9.66 2.11
C ILE A 124 11.38 9.33 0.78
N ASP A 125 10.39 10.11 0.37
CA ASP A 125 9.65 9.90 -0.87
C ASP A 125 10.57 10.04 -2.09
N ILE A 126 11.47 11.03 -2.09
CA ILE A 126 12.53 11.19 -3.11
C ILE A 126 13.46 9.97 -3.12
N LEU A 127 13.91 9.50 -1.95
CA LEU A 127 14.76 8.31 -1.85
C LEU A 127 14.07 7.10 -2.49
N PHE A 128 12.79 6.86 -2.19
CA PHE A 128 12.05 5.74 -2.75
C PHE A 128 11.79 5.88 -4.25
N LEU A 129 11.58 7.10 -4.78
CA LEU A 129 11.54 7.34 -6.23
C LEU A 129 12.86 6.99 -6.90
N CYS A 130 14.00 7.39 -6.33
CA CYS A 130 15.33 7.04 -6.83
C CYS A 130 15.55 5.52 -6.81
N LEU A 131 15.22 4.85 -5.70
CA LEU A 131 15.32 3.40 -5.56
C LEU A 131 14.43 2.66 -6.56
N ALA A 132 13.19 3.12 -6.75
CA ALA A 132 12.26 2.58 -7.74
C ALA A 132 12.80 2.74 -9.16
N THR A 133 13.29 3.93 -9.51
CA THR A 133 13.88 4.20 -10.83
C THR A 133 15.07 3.29 -11.12
N ILE A 134 16.00 3.15 -10.16
CA ILE A 134 17.15 2.22 -10.28
C ILE A 134 16.66 0.78 -10.44
N TRP A 135 15.65 0.37 -9.68
CA TRP A 135 15.08 -0.97 -9.77
C TRP A 135 14.43 -1.22 -11.15
N ILE A 136 13.62 -0.28 -11.64
CA ILE A 136 12.95 -0.31 -12.94
C ILE A 136 13.96 -0.45 -14.08
N ILE A 137 15.01 0.38 -14.10
CA ILE A 137 16.07 0.32 -15.12
C ILE A 137 16.76 -1.06 -15.08
N ARG A 138 17.01 -1.61 -13.89
CA ARG A 138 17.59 -2.95 -13.72
C ARG A 138 16.65 -4.07 -14.15
N ASP A 139 15.33 -3.93 -13.98
CA ASP A 139 14.34 -4.92 -14.41
C ASP A 139 14.26 -4.98 -15.94
N PHE A 140 14.17 -3.82 -16.60
CA PHE A 140 14.13 -3.74 -18.07
C PHE A 140 15.35 -4.38 -18.74
N LYS A 141 16.54 -4.22 -18.15
CA LYS A 141 17.78 -4.85 -18.66
C LYS A 141 17.79 -6.38 -18.56
N LYS A 142 17.01 -6.98 -17.68
CA LYS A 142 17.09 -8.43 -17.39
C LYS A 142 16.35 -9.35 -18.36
N LYS A 143 15.56 -8.81 -19.31
CA LYS A 143 14.79 -9.56 -20.34
C LYS A 143 14.18 -10.88 -19.83
N ARG A 144 13.64 -10.91 -18.61
CA ARG A 144 13.07 -12.13 -18.05
C ARG A 144 11.66 -12.35 -18.59
N PRO A 145 11.28 -13.59 -18.94
CA PRO A 145 9.87 -13.91 -19.12
C PRO A 145 9.14 -13.61 -17.81
N LYS A 146 8.12 -12.76 -17.87
CA LYS A 146 7.30 -12.41 -16.70
C LYS A 146 6.22 -13.46 -16.56
N GLU A 147 6.41 -14.40 -15.63
CA GLU A 147 5.43 -15.44 -15.32
C GLU A 147 4.22 -14.85 -14.58
N LYS A 148 3.02 -15.27 -14.98
CA LYS A 148 1.79 -14.94 -14.26
C LYS A 148 1.69 -15.81 -13.01
N ILE A 149 1.72 -15.19 -11.82
CA ILE A 149 1.63 -15.92 -10.55
C ILE A 149 0.14 -16.18 -10.23
N PRO A 150 -0.34 -17.44 -10.21
CA PRO A 150 -1.75 -17.75 -9.98
C PRO A 150 -2.18 -17.46 -8.54
N TRP A 151 -3.48 -17.21 -8.34
CA TRP A 151 -4.07 -17.03 -7.02
C TRP A 151 -4.14 -18.36 -6.25
N MET A 152 -3.72 -18.32 -4.99
CA MET A 152 -3.76 -19.46 -4.08
C MET A 152 -5.01 -19.41 -3.18
N LYS A 153 -5.36 -20.54 -2.57
CA LYS A 153 -6.43 -20.60 -1.55
C LYS A 153 -6.20 -19.60 -0.43
N SER A 154 -4.96 -19.45 0.05
CA SER A 154 -4.59 -18.47 1.08
C SER A 154 -4.92 -17.03 0.68
N ASN A 155 -4.70 -16.65 -0.59
CA ASN A 155 -5.06 -15.31 -1.07
C ASN A 155 -6.58 -15.07 -0.99
N ARG A 156 -7.36 -16.08 -1.40
CA ARG A 156 -8.83 -16.02 -1.35
C ARG A 156 -9.35 -15.92 0.09
N VAL A 157 -8.80 -16.73 1.00
CA VAL A 157 -9.17 -16.67 2.42
C VAL A 157 -8.86 -15.29 3.00
N MET A 158 -7.68 -14.73 2.75
CA MET A 158 -7.34 -13.37 3.21
C MET A 158 -8.31 -12.33 2.64
N LEU A 159 -8.67 -12.42 1.35
CA LEU A 159 -9.65 -11.50 0.75
C LEU A 159 -11.04 -11.63 1.39
N ILE A 160 -11.48 -12.85 1.71
CA ILE A 160 -12.74 -13.08 2.42
C ILE A 160 -12.68 -12.46 3.82
N ILE A 161 -11.60 -12.66 4.57
CA ILE A 161 -11.42 -12.04 5.89
C ILE A 161 -11.46 -10.51 5.77
N PHE A 162 -10.76 -9.94 4.79
CA PHE A 162 -10.82 -8.51 4.49
C PHE A 162 -12.26 -8.01 4.25
N LEU A 163 -13.06 -8.75 3.49
CA LEU A 163 -14.47 -8.40 3.24
C LEU A 163 -15.33 -8.50 4.49
N LEU A 164 -15.08 -9.51 5.34
CA LEU A 164 -15.81 -9.72 6.60
C LEU A 164 -15.51 -8.66 7.67
N ILE A 165 -14.42 -7.90 7.53
CA ILE A 165 -14.12 -6.78 8.45
C ILE A 165 -15.04 -5.57 8.20
N PHE A 166 -15.55 -5.36 6.97
CA PHE A 166 -16.41 -4.20 6.68
C PHE A 166 -17.70 -4.17 7.52
N PRO A 167 -18.47 -5.27 7.68
CA PRO A 167 -19.62 -5.28 8.58
C PRO A 167 -19.26 -4.94 10.03
N LEU A 168 -18.10 -5.43 10.50
CA LEU A 168 -17.64 -5.14 11.85
C LEU A 168 -17.28 -3.65 12.01
N GLN A 169 -16.59 -3.06 11.01
CA GLN A 169 -16.29 -1.63 10.98
C GLN A 169 -17.56 -0.78 10.96
N LEU A 170 -18.57 -1.16 10.17
CA LEU A 170 -19.86 -0.48 10.15
C LEU A 170 -20.49 -0.47 11.54
N ILE A 171 -20.52 -1.62 12.23
CA ILE A 171 -21.07 -1.70 13.59
C ILE A 171 -20.25 -0.84 14.56
N THR A 172 -18.93 -0.93 14.55
CA THR A 172 -18.09 -0.22 15.51
C THR A 172 -18.08 1.29 15.30
N LEU A 173 -17.98 1.75 14.06
CA LEU A 173 -17.87 3.18 13.73
C LEU A 173 -19.22 3.87 13.69
N ARG A 174 -20.24 3.24 13.08
CA ARG A 174 -21.52 3.90 12.84
C ARG A 174 -22.57 3.64 13.91
N VAL A 175 -22.56 2.46 14.53
CA VAL A 175 -23.62 2.05 15.47
C VAL A 175 -23.19 2.24 16.92
N LEU A 176 -21.96 1.85 17.26
CA LEU A 176 -21.46 1.86 18.63
C LEU A 176 -20.60 3.09 18.98
N ASP A 177 -20.20 3.88 17.98
CA ASP A 177 -19.33 5.06 18.14
C ASP A 177 -17.98 4.73 18.82
N TYR A 178 -17.45 3.55 18.53
CA TYR A 178 -16.17 3.04 19.02
C TYR A 178 -15.04 3.32 18.02
N ASP A 179 -14.72 4.60 17.85
CA ASP A 179 -13.72 5.12 16.91
C ASP A 179 -12.36 4.40 16.97
N GLN A 180 -11.82 4.20 18.17
CA GLN A 180 -10.51 3.57 18.36
C GLN A 180 -10.48 2.13 17.83
N ILE A 181 -11.53 1.36 18.10
CA ILE A 181 -11.66 -0.01 17.62
C ILE A 181 -11.81 -0.01 16.11
N GLY A 182 -12.63 0.89 15.55
CA GLY A 182 -12.80 1.03 14.11
C GLY A 182 -11.50 1.37 13.37
N VAL A 183 -10.65 2.24 13.93
CA VAL A 183 -9.32 2.56 13.37
C VAL A 183 -8.39 1.34 13.43
N ILE A 184 -8.35 0.61 14.55
CA ILE A 184 -7.55 -0.63 14.66
C ILE A 184 -8.02 -1.68 13.64
N LEU A 185 -9.34 -1.85 13.47
CA LEU A 185 -9.89 -2.73 12.46
C LEU A 185 -9.50 -2.30 11.05
N THR A 186 -9.45 -0.99 10.79
CA THR A 186 -9.02 -0.43 9.50
C THR A 186 -7.55 -0.70 9.21
N LEU A 187 -6.67 -0.57 10.22
CA LEU A 187 -5.27 -0.97 10.13
C LEU A 187 -5.14 -2.47 9.83
N PHE A 188 -5.87 -3.31 10.56
CA PHE A 188 -5.84 -4.75 10.37
C PHE A 188 -6.37 -5.17 8.99
N GLN A 189 -7.46 -4.55 8.56
CA GLN A 189 -8.04 -4.71 7.22
C GLN A 189 -7.03 -4.35 6.14
N TRP A 190 -6.31 -3.24 6.29
CA TRP A 190 -5.27 -2.81 5.36
C TRP A 190 -4.14 -3.85 5.27
N ILE A 191 -3.66 -4.36 6.40
CA ILE A 191 -2.63 -5.41 6.44
C ILE A 191 -3.12 -6.67 5.72
N ILE A 192 -4.34 -7.15 5.99
CA ILE A 192 -4.90 -8.34 5.37
C ILE A 192 -5.07 -8.16 3.86
N LEU A 193 -5.56 -7.01 3.41
CA LEU A 193 -5.70 -6.71 1.99
C LEU A 193 -4.37 -6.87 1.26
N ASN A 194 -3.31 -6.33 1.83
CA ASN A 194 -1.97 -6.44 1.27
C ASN A 194 -1.44 -7.88 1.27
N LEU A 195 -1.65 -8.62 2.36
CA LEU A 195 -1.31 -10.05 2.44
C LEU A 195 -2.10 -10.88 1.41
N SER A 196 -3.34 -10.48 1.09
CA SER A 196 -4.16 -11.13 0.06
C SER A 196 -3.52 -11.07 -1.33
N PHE A 197 -2.67 -10.07 -1.61
CA PHE A 197 -1.97 -9.97 -2.89
C PHE A 197 -0.62 -10.70 -2.91
N TYR A 198 -0.08 -11.09 -1.75
CA TYR A 198 1.22 -11.75 -1.63
C TYR A 198 1.28 -13.10 -2.38
N PRO A 199 2.36 -13.40 -3.12
CA PRO A 199 2.48 -14.64 -3.87
C PRO A 199 2.93 -15.81 -2.97
N TYR A 200 1.99 -16.44 -2.26
CA TYR A 200 2.27 -17.62 -1.44
C TYR A 200 2.76 -18.79 -2.29
N LYS A 201 3.80 -19.50 -1.83
CA LYS A 201 4.31 -20.70 -2.50
C LYS A 201 3.40 -21.88 -2.23
N ASN A 202 3.11 -22.65 -3.28
CA ASN A 202 2.43 -23.94 -3.12
C ASN A 202 3.43 -24.94 -2.52
N LYS A 203 3.17 -25.44 -1.30
CA LYS A 203 4.04 -26.44 -0.64
C LYS A 203 3.99 -27.82 -1.32
N THR A 204 3.09 -28.03 -2.27
CA THR A 204 2.67 -29.37 -2.75
C THR A 204 3.40 -29.93 -3.97
N LYS A 205 4.57 -29.42 -4.34
CA LYS A 205 5.47 -30.16 -5.27
C LYS A 205 6.92 -30.06 -4.80
N SER A 206 7.26 -30.81 -3.76
CA SER A 206 8.61 -31.36 -3.70
C SER A 206 8.76 -32.29 -4.91
N PRO A 207 9.80 -32.16 -5.73
CA PRO A 207 10.14 -33.14 -6.74
C PRO A 207 10.74 -34.35 -6.02
N GLU A 208 9.91 -35.10 -5.31
CA GLU A 208 10.28 -36.44 -4.88
C GLU A 208 9.94 -37.39 -6.02
N GLN A 209 11.00 -38.03 -6.51
CA GLN A 209 11.01 -39.29 -7.24
C GLN A 209 10.63 -39.18 -8.73
N SER A 210 11.62 -38.79 -9.53
CA SER A 210 11.86 -39.49 -10.79
C SER A 210 12.16 -40.95 -10.40
N PRO A 211 11.33 -41.95 -10.75
CA PRO A 211 11.78 -43.32 -10.69
C PRO A 211 12.94 -43.40 -11.69
N GLY A 212 14.11 -43.80 -11.19
CA GLY A 212 15.23 -44.12 -12.06
C GLY A 212 14.75 -45.17 -13.06
N HIS A 213 14.78 -44.81 -14.35
CA HIS A 213 14.83 -45.82 -15.38
C HIS A 213 16.18 -46.52 -15.21
N THR A 214 16.13 -47.68 -14.56
CA THR A 214 17.15 -48.70 -14.56
C THR A 214 17.57 -48.99 -15.98
N VAL A 215 18.88 -48.84 -16.19
CA VAL A 215 19.65 -49.45 -17.27
C VAL A 215 19.34 -50.94 -17.32
N PHE A 216 18.89 -51.41 -18.49
CA PHE A 216 19.26 -52.71 -19.04
C PHE A 216 19.39 -52.56 -20.55
#